data_AF-A0A961EY85-F1
#
_entry.id   AF-A0A961EY85-F1
#
_cell.length_a   1.000
_cell.length_b   1.000
_cell.length_c   1.000
_cell.angle_alpha   90.00
_cell.angle_beta   90.00
_cell.angle_gamma   90.00
#
_symmetry.space_group_name_H-M   'P 1'
#
loop_
_entity.id
_entity.type
_entity.pdbx_description
1 polymer ?
#
loop_
_entity_poly.entity_id
_entity_poly.type
_entity_poly.pdbx_seq_one_letter_code
_entity_poly.pdbx_strand_id
1 'polypeptide(L)'
;MGRPALPGQLIIGSRKSALARYQTFAVADAIRARHSALQLHFRFKESIGDKDLTTPLWQMGDRGVFTRDLTEDLIQGHIDLAVHSYKDLDMQSHPDTEICSVLPRADRRDVLLIKKSALQNPPIESLLIYTSSPRRMYNLQRILPRLLPKRLRTARLTFEPMRGNIQTRLRKFMQADGHGFVLAKAALDRLLAPLFPESSNHPEAMSSYSEFRSLRAEIRAILRENEFMCLPLTENPCAPAQGALAVEFRKTDEGIRALVEWIQNATVEHSVQTERSVLAQYGGGCHQKIGVVHFAVGHDRQALVARGMSDAGEVIERTEIQLHADAQSKDGEADASEIRSMESGAPVERKTAPAKSFADDAEAGLLENDSAGALAATGRFAGLVAADLDVWVKLAEQDFWIHAGNELIIDEKRSARPVRVRAPDMDCLLGANVTLIHATSGQTVMTGEGL
;
A
#
# COMPACT_ATOMS: atom_id res chain seq x y z
N MET A 1 -11.16 -14.96 -37.18
CA MET A 1 -12.08 -13.82 -37.01
C MET A 1 -11.23 -12.57 -36.88
N GLY A 2 -11.54 -11.50 -37.62
CA GLY A 2 -10.79 -10.24 -37.51
C GLY A 2 -10.95 -9.63 -36.12
N ARG A 3 -9.89 -9.02 -35.58
CA ARG A 3 -9.99 -8.25 -34.32
C ARG A 3 -11.02 -7.13 -34.51
N PRO A 4 -11.90 -6.87 -33.51
CA PRO A 4 -12.87 -5.78 -33.59
C PRO A 4 -12.15 -4.45 -33.84
N ALA A 5 -12.76 -3.59 -34.66
CA ALA A 5 -12.20 -2.28 -34.97
C ALA A 5 -12.19 -1.42 -33.69
N LEU A 6 -11.01 -0.89 -33.36
CA LEU A 6 -10.89 0.07 -32.25
C LEU A 6 -11.57 1.39 -32.64
N PRO A 7 -12.19 2.09 -31.68
CA PRO A 7 -12.79 3.39 -31.97
C PRO A 7 -11.69 4.40 -32.34
N GLY A 8 -12.00 5.40 -33.15
CA GLY A 8 -11.05 6.49 -33.47
C GLY A 8 -10.80 7.42 -32.28
N GLN A 9 -11.70 7.40 -31.29
CA GLN A 9 -11.70 8.24 -30.10
C GLN A 9 -12.16 7.40 -28.88
N LEU A 10 -11.61 7.69 -27.70
CA LEU A 10 -12.00 7.07 -26.44
C LEU A 10 -12.27 8.14 -25.38
N ILE A 11 -13.45 8.12 -24.77
CA ILE A 11 -13.81 9.01 -23.67
C ILE A 11 -13.63 8.29 -22.33
N ILE A 12 -12.64 8.72 -21.55
CA ILE A 12 -12.32 8.14 -20.25
C ILE A 12 -12.91 9.00 -19.13
N GLY A 13 -13.81 8.41 -18.34
CA GLY A 13 -14.40 9.03 -17.16
C GLY A 13 -13.65 8.74 -15.87
N SER A 14 -13.58 9.71 -14.97
CA SER A 14 -13.16 9.48 -13.59
C SER A 14 -13.61 10.60 -12.65
N ARG A 15 -13.29 10.46 -11.36
CA ARG A 15 -13.51 11.52 -10.38
C ARG A 15 -12.56 12.71 -10.63
N LYS A 16 -12.99 13.90 -10.24
CA LYS A 16 -12.25 15.16 -10.40
C LYS A 16 -11.06 15.35 -9.45
N SER A 17 -10.96 14.53 -8.40
CA SER A 17 -9.86 14.63 -7.43
C SER A 17 -8.49 14.47 -8.12
N ALA A 18 -7.45 15.13 -7.58
CA ALA A 18 -6.09 15.05 -8.15
C ALA A 18 -5.58 13.61 -8.24
N LEU A 19 -5.86 12.78 -7.23
CA LEU A 19 -5.49 11.37 -7.22
C LEU A 19 -6.21 10.58 -8.33
N ALA A 20 -7.51 10.80 -8.52
CA ALA A 20 -8.27 10.13 -9.57
C ALA A 20 -7.78 10.53 -10.96
N ARG A 21 -7.55 11.83 -11.19
CA ARG A 21 -6.95 12.34 -12.44
C ARG A 21 -5.59 11.73 -12.73
N TYR A 22 -4.71 11.64 -11.73
CA TYR A 22 -3.42 10.96 -11.87
C TYR A 22 -3.59 9.50 -12.30
N GLN A 23 -4.51 8.78 -11.67
CA GLN A 23 -4.80 7.37 -12.00
C GLN A 23 -5.32 7.22 -13.42
N THR A 24 -6.21 8.11 -13.85
CA THR A 24 -6.72 8.16 -15.23
C THR A 24 -5.61 8.37 -16.24
N PHE A 25 -4.69 9.31 -15.97
CA PHE A 25 -3.56 9.56 -16.86
C PHE A 25 -2.58 8.38 -16.89
N ALA A 26 -2.35 7.68 -15.77
CA ALA A 26 -1.52 6.48 -15.76
C ALA A 26 -2.11 5.36 -16.63
N VAL A 27 -3.44 5.18 -16.61
CA VAL A 27 -4.13 4.25 -17.50
C VAL A 27 -4.07 4.72 -18.96
N ALA A 28 -4.27 6.02 -19.21
CA ALA A 28 -4.20 6.61 -20.54
C ALA A 28 -2.82 6.43 -21.19
N ASP A 29 -1.74 6.60 -20.43
CA ASP A 29 -0.38 6.37 -20.91
C ASP A 29 -0.14 4.90 -21.28
N ALA A 30 -0.64 3.97 -20.49
CA ALA A 30 -0.55 2.54 -20.80
C ALA A 30 -1.32 2.17 -22.08
N ILE A 31 -2.46 2.82 -22.32
CA ILE A 31 -3.24 2.68 -23.57
C ILE A 31 -2.45 3.25 -24.76
N ARG A 32 -1.94 4.48 -24.64
CA ARG A 32 -1.19 5.16 -25.72
C ARG A 32 0.12 4.49 -26.07
N ALA A 33 0.79 3.88 -25.10
CA ALA A 33 2.01 3.10 -25.35
C ALA A 33 1.80 1.99 -26.38
N ARG A 34 0.56 1.51 -26.56
CA ARG A 34 0.19 0.50 -27.56
C ARG A 34 -0.67 1.04 -28.70
N HIS A 35 -1.43 2.10 -28.45
CA HIS A 35 -2.39 2.69 -29.39
C HIS A 35 -2.15 4.20 -29.50
N SER A 36 -1.01 4.60 -30.07
CA SER A 36 -0.60 6.01 -30.17
C SER A 36 -1.50 6.87 -31.05
N ALA A 37 -2.23 6.27 -31.99
CA ALA A 37 -3.17 6.96 -32.87
C ALA A 37 -4.56 7.20 -32.24
N LEU A 38 -4.86 6.54 -31.11
CA LEU A 38 -6.15 6.65 -30.44
C LEU A 38 -6.27 8.00 -29.73
N GLN A 39 -7.30 8.78 -30.10
CA GLN A 39 -7.59 10.06 -29.45
C GLN A 39 -8.24 9.82 -28.09
N LEU A 40 -7.62 10.32 -27.02
CA LEU A 40 -8.12 10.17 -25.65
C LEU A 40 -8.72 11.48 -25.16
N HIS A 41 -9.94 11.43 -24.65
CA HIS A 41 -10.63 12.55 -24.01
C HIS A 41 -11.00 12.22 -22.59
N PHE A 42 -11.02 13.22 -21.72
CA PHE A 42 -11.26 13.00 -20.29
C PHE A 42 -12.54 13.68 -19.82
N ARG A 43 -13.37 12.95 -19.06
CA ARG A 43 -14.52 13.52 -18.36
C ARG A 43 -14.36 13.34 -16.86
N PHE A 44 -14.10 14.45 -16.17
CA PHE A 44 -13.92 14.47 -14.72
C PHE A 44 -15.14 15.05 -14.02
N LYS A 45 -15.67 14.35 -13.01
CA LYS A 45 -16.82 14.82 -12.23
C LYS A 45 -16.68 14.65 -10.73
N GLU A 46 -17.50 15.38 -9.99
CA GLU A 46 -17.63 15.24 -8.53
C GLU A 46 -18.71 14.20 -8.23
N SER A 47 -18.37 13.21 -7.40
CA SER A 47 -19.34 12.20 -6.95
C SER A 47 -20.19 12.72 -5.78
N ILE A 48 -21.27 12.03 -5.45
CA ILE A 48 -22.08 12.31 -4.25
C ILE A 48 -21.21 12.34 -2.99
N GLY A 49 -20.28 11.37 -2.84
CA GLY A 49 -19.35 11.32 -1.71
C GLY A 49 -18.29 12.43 -1.70
N ASP A 50 -18.09 13.15 -2.81
CA ASP A 50 -17.27 14.37 -2.84
C ASP A 50 -18.04 15.60 -2.35
N LYS A 51 -19.37 15.62 -2.50
CA LYS A 51 -20.24 16.74 -2.15
C LYS A 51 -20.65 16.72 -0.68
N ASP A 52 -21.00 15.55 -0.14
CA ASP A 52 -21.36 15.42 1.28
C ASP A 52 -20.16 15.00 2.14
N LEU A 53 -19.55 15.99 2.78
CA LEU A 53 -18.41 15.83 3.68
C LEU A 53 -18.81 15.64 5.15
N THR A 54 -20.11 15.66 5.47
CA THR A 54 -20.64 15.67 6.84
C THR A 54 -21.11 14.30 7.30
N THR A 55 -21.77 13.52 6.43
CA THR A 55 -22.39 12.24 6.81
C THR A 55 -21.37 11.10 6.85
N PRO A 56 -21.10 10.41 7.98
CA PRO A 56 -20.18 9.26 8.08
C PRO A 56 -20.33 8.22 6.94
N LEU A 57 -19.24 7.58 6.48
CA LEU A 57 -19.19 7.01 5.10
C LEU A 57 -20.05 5.75 5.05
N TRP A 58 -20.07 5.06 6.19
CA TRP A 58 -20.93 3.94 6.52
C TRP A 58 -22.41 4.31 6.70
N GLN A 59 -22.75 5.60 6.87
CA GLN A 59 -24.13 6.08 6.99
C GLN A 59 -24.70 6.63 5.66
N MET A 60 -23.88 6.82 4.64
CA MET A 60 -24.29 7.44 3.35
C MET A 60 -25.05 6.49 2.41
N GLY A 61 -25.48 5.32 2.88
CA GLY A 61 -26.16 4.29 2.09
C GLY A 61 -25.17 3.31 1.44
N ASP A 62 -25.54 2.02 1.48
CA ASP A 62 -24.61 0.87 1.37
C ASP A 62 -24.03 0.54 -0.02
N ARG A 63 -24.20 1.37 -1.05
CA ARG A 63 -23.82 0.95 -2.42
C ARG A 63 -23.32 2.13 -3.26
N GLY A 64 -22.03 2.14 -3.57
CA GLY A 64 -21.48 2.85 -4.73
C GLY A 64 -21.49 4.37 -4.71
N VAL A 65 -21.43 5.01 -3.54
CA VAL A 65 -21.48 6.48 -3.35
C VAL A 65 -20.44 7.25 -4.19
N PHE A 66 -19.36 6.58 -4.61
CA PHE A 66 -18.29 7.14 -5.44
C PHE A 66 -18.31 6.70 -6.91
N THR A 67 -19.10 5.68 -7.27
CA THR A 67 -18.93 4.94 -8.54
C THR A 67 -20.21 4.85 -9.37
N ARG A 68 -21.40 4.87 -8.74
CA ARG A 68 -22.70 4.80 -9.45
C ARG A 68 -22.82 5.83 -10.56
N ASP A 69 -22.43 7.07 -10.28
CA ASP A 69 -22.48 8.13 -11.26
C ASP A 69 -21.67 7.76 -12.51
N LEU A 70 -20.47 7.17 -12.37
CA LEU A 70 -19.62 6.78 -13.51
C LEU A 70 -20.18 5.56 -14.25
N THR A 71 -20.75 4.59 -13.53
CA THR A 71 -21.47 3.46 -14.13
C THR A 71 -22.66 3.93 -14.96
N GLU A 72 -23.43 4.91 -14.49
CA GLU A 72 -24.54 5.51 -15.24
C GLU A 72 -24.05 6.21 -16.52
N ASP A 73 -22.94 6.95 -16.45
CA ASP A 73 -22.33 7.58 -17.64
C ASP A 73 -21.87 6.54 -18.67
N LEU A 74 -21.37 5.36 -18.22
CA LEU A 74 -21.03 4.26 -19.12
C LEU A 74 -22.27 3.72 -19.82
N ILE A 75 -23.36 3.47 -19.07
CA ILE A 75 -24.61 2.92 -19.60
C ILE A 75 -25.26 3.90 -20.58
N GLN A 76 -25.24 5.20 -20.27
CA GLN A 76 -25.80 6.25 -21.12
C GLN A 76 -24.91 6.62 -22.32
N GLY A 77 -23.71 6.04 -22.43
CA GLY A 77 -22.78 6.32 -23.53
C GLY A 77 -22.11 7.69 -23.43
N HIS A 78 -22.08 8.31 -22.25
CA HIS A 78 -21.38 9.56 -22.00
C HIS A 78 -19.85 9.37 -21.90
N ILE A 79 -19.42 8.20 -21.47
CA ILE A 79 -18.03 7.75 -21.43
C ILE A 79 -17.94 6.32 -21.95
N ASP A 80 -16.76 5.90 -22.35
CA ASP A 80 -16.50 4.55 -22.88
C ASP A 80 -15.78 3.65 -21.87
N LEU A 81 -14.97 4.28 -21.01
CA LEU A 81 -14.16 3.62 -20.00
C LEU A 81 -14.17 4.47 -18.74
N ALA A 82 -14.37 3.88 -17.58
CA ALA A 82 -14.22 4.56 -16.29
C ALA A 82 -13.01 4.03 -15.52
N VAL A 83 -12.23 4.91 -14.89
CA VAL A 83 -11.04 4.55 -14.10
C VAL A 83 -11.31 4.75 -12.61
N HIS A 84 -11.04 3.70 -11.82
CA HIS A 84 -11.34 3.64 -10.39
C HIS A 84 -10.12 3.20 -9.57
N SER A 85 -10.04 3.69 -8.33
CA SER A 85 -9.34 2.97 -7.28
C SER A 85 -10.16 1.74 -6.90
N TYR A 86 -9.61 0.53 -7.04
CA TYR A 86 -10.43 -0.68 -6.95
C TYR A 86 -11.05 -0.87 -5.56
N LYS A 87 -10.35 -0.48 -4.49
CA LYS A 87 -10.91 -0.52 -3.13
C LYS A 87 -12.19 0.31 -2.92
N ASP A 88 -12.50 1.24 -3.82
CA ASP A 88 -13.71 2.09 -3.73
C ASP A 88 -14.90 1.49 -4.49
N LEU A 89 -14.70 0.37 -5.22
CA LEU A 89 -15.75 -0.33 -5.96
C LEU A 89 -16.51 -1.31 -5.07
N ASP A 90 -17.83 -1.32 -5.24
CA ASP A 90 -18.75 -2.26 -4.60
C ASP A 90 -18.38 -3.71 -4.93
N MET A 91 -18.75 -4.64 -4.05
CA MET A 91 -18.47 -6.08 -4.20
C MET A 91 -19.11 -6.68 -5.46
N GLN A 92 -20.28 -6.17 -5.86
CA GLN A 92 -21.01 -6.58 -7.06
C GLN A 92 -20.87 -5.52 -8.14
N SER A 93 -20.52 -5.94 -9.35
CA SER A 93 -20.55 -5.07 -10.53
C SER A 93 -21.98 -4.92 -11.07
N HIS A 94 -22.22 -3.90 -11.88
CA HIS A 94 -23.49 -3.76 -12.61
C HIS A 94 -23.63 -4.90 -13.65
N PRO A 95 -24.84 -5.43 -13.92
CA PRO A 95 -25.04 -6.51 -14.89
C PRO A 95 -24.56 -6.16 -16.32
N ASP A 96 -24.60 -4.88 -16.69
CA ASP A 96 -24.24 -4.40 -18.04
C ASP A 96 -22.79 -3.92 -18.16
N THR A 97 -22.04 -3.87 -17.06
CA THR A 97 -20.64 -3.46 -17.05
C THR A 97 -19.71 -4.57 -16.59
N GLU A 98 -18.47 -4.48 -17.03
CA GLU A 98 -17.38 -5.36 -16.63
C GLU A 98 -16.29 -4.53 -15.97
N ILE A 99 -15.68 -5.09 -14.93
CA ILE A 99 -14.61 -4.46 -14.16
C ILE A 99 -13.39 -5.39 -14.21
N CYS A 100 -12.21 -4.83 -14.46
CA CYS A 100 -10.97 -5.59 -14.35
C CYS A 100 -9.82 -4.73 -13.82
N SER A 101 -8.87 -5.38 -13.15
CA SER A 101 -7.63 -4.79 -12.67
C SER A 101 -6.71 -4.46 -13.84
N VAL A 102 -6.16 -3.26 -13.81
CA VAL A 102 -5.20 -2.77 -14.78
C VAL A 102 -3.93 -2.31 -14.10
N LEU A 103 -2.83 -2.36 -14.85
CA LEU A 103 -1.50 -1.93 -14.41
C LEU A 103 -0.95 -2.76 -13.24
N PRO A 104 0.36 -2.65 -12.94
CA PRO A 104 0.92 -3.20 -11.70
C PRO A 104 0.29 -2.59 -10.46
N ARG A 105 0.09 -3.40 -9.42
CA ARG A 105 -0.48 -2.93 -8.14
C ARG A 105 0.54 -2.08 -7.39
N ALA A 106 0.10 -0.93 -6.90
CA ALA A 106 0.92 -0.08 -6.04
C ALA A 106 1.00 -0.63 -4.61
N ASP A 107 1.88 -0.05 -3.79
CA ASP A 107 2.07 -0.46 -2.40
C ASP A 107 0.75 -0.46 -1.61
N ARG A 108 0.48 -1.60 -0.98
CA ARG A 108 -0.79 -1.89 -0.30
C ARG A 108 -0.86 -1.29 1.10
N ARG A 109 0.28 -0.93 1.70
CA ARG A 109 0.36 -0.51 3.11
C ARG A 109 -0.35 0.81 3.38
N ASP A 110 -0.68 0.99 4.65
CA ASP A 110 -1.01 2.30 5.18
C ASP A 110 0.25 2.98 5.71
N VAL A 111 0.32 4.30 5.58
CA VAL A 111 1.34 5.16 6.18
C VAL A 111 0.69 5.93 7.32
N LEU A 112 1.28 5.85 8.50
CA LEU A 112 1.00 6.75 9.61
C LEU A 112 1.97 7.93 9.52
N LEU A 113 1.45 9.15 9.54
CA LEU A 113 2.20 10.37 9.76
C LEU A 113 1.98 10.81 11.21
N ILE A 114 3.05 11.20 11.91
CA ILE A 114 3.01 11.82 13.23
C ILE A 114 3.75 13.15 13.16
N LYS A 115 3.15 14.23 13.66
CA LYS A 115 3.82 15.55 13.72
C LYS A 115 5.10 15.45 14.53
N LYS A 116 6.20 16.01 14.02
CA LYS A 116 7.48 16.04 14.75
C LYS A 116 7.36 16.72 16.11
N SER A 117 6.49 17.72 16.23
CA SER A 117 6.17 18.39 17.50
C SER A 117 5.63 17.44 18.57
N ALA A 118 4.89 16.38 18.18
CA ALA A 118 4.40 15.37 19.11
C ALA A 118 5.53 14.48 19.64
N LEU A 119 6.59 14.27 18.87
CA LEU A 119 7.75 13.47 19.28
C LEU A 119 8.72 14.26 20.17
N GLN A 120 8.75 15.59 20.02
CA GLN A 120 9.65 16.49 20.74
C GLN A 120 9.14 16.88 22.12
N ASN A 121 7.82 16.80 22.36
CA ASN A 121 7.18 17.23 23.61
C ASN A 121 6.45 16.09 24.35
N PRO A 122 7.12 14.98 24.70
CA PRO A 122 6.54 13.99 25.62
C PRO A 122 6.52 14.51 27.08
N PRO A 123 5.66 13.97 27.95
CA PRO A 123 4.69 12.90 27.69
C PRO A 123 3.42 13.42 27.02
N ILE A 124 2.86 12.61 26.12
CA ILE A 124 1.52 12.84 25.55
C ILE A 124 0.55 11.92 26.28
N GLU A 125 -0.47 12.50 26.92
CA GLU A 125 -1.51 11.71 27.59
C GLU A 125 -2.37 10.94 26.57
N SER A 126 -2.76 11.61 25.48
CA SER A 126 -3.63 11.04 24.44
C SER A 126 -3.09 11.31 23.04
N LEU A 127 -2.71 10.25 22.31
CA LEU A 127 -2.24 10.36 20.94
C LEU A 127 -3.43 10.29 19.97
N LEU A 128 -3.95 11.47 19.62
CA LEU A 128 -5.03 11.65 18.65
C LEU A 128 -4.58 11.42 17.19
N ILE A 129 -5.19 10.46 16.50
CA ILE A 129 -4.91 10.09 15.10
C ILE A 129 -6.15 10.30 14.22
N TYR A 130 -5.99 11.01 13.12
CA TYR A 130 -7.03 11.27 12.14
C TYR A 130 -7.17 10.14 11.12
N THR A 131 -8.36 9.53 11.07
CA THR A 131 -8.78 8.55 10.07
C THR A 131 -10.30 8.42 10.10
N SER A 132 -10.94 8.18 8.96
CA SER A 132 -12.37 7.83 8.90
C SER A 132 -12.62 6.34 8.63
N SER A 133 -11.57 5.52 8.61
CA SER A 133 -11.66 4.08 8.32
C SER A 133 -11.78 3.28 9.62
N PRO A 134 -12.90 2.56 9.84
CA PRO A 134 -13.07 1.70 11.01
C PRO A 134 -11.99 0.60 11.08
N ARG A 135 -11.61 0.01 9.93
CA ARG A 135 -10.49 -0.93 9.82
C ARG A 135 -9.19 -0.37 10.41
N ARG A 136 -8.80 0.84 10.00
CA ARG A 136 -7.58 1.48 10.50
C ARG A 136 -7.66 1.72 12.00
N MET A 137 -8.78 2.26 12.48
CA MET A 137 -8.97 2.52 13.91
C MET A 137 -8.79 1.23 14.72
N TYR A 138 -9.50 0.16 14.34
CA TYR A 138 -9.47 -1.12 15.04
C TYR A 138 -8.06 -1.73 15.06
N ASN A 139 -7.42 -1.85 13.89
CA ASN A 139 -6.09 -2.46 13.80
C ASN A 139 -5.04 -1.62 14.54
N LEU A 140 -5.04 -0.29 14.35
CA LEU A 140 -4.07 0.59 15.01
C LEU A 140 -4.21 0.59 16.52
N GLN A 141 -5.43 0.55 17.05
CA GLN A 141 -5.66 0.51 18.49
C GLN A 141 -5.00 -0.72 19.14
N ARG A 142 -4.88 -1.82 18.39
CA ARG A 142 -4.25 -3.07 18.84
C ARG A 142 -2.73 -3.08 18.66
N ILE A 143 -2.23 -2.62 17.52
CA ILE A 143 -0.82 -2.83 17.17
C ILE A 143 0.06 -1.62 17.43
N LEU A 144 -0.47 -0.41 17.36
CA LEU A 144 0.35 0.79 17.37
C LEU A 144 1.12 1.02 18.69
N PRO A 145 0.58 0.71 19.90
CA PRO A 145 1.33 0.91 21.14
C PRO A 145 2.67 0.17 21.19
N ARG A 146 2.73 -1.06 20.65
CA ARG A 146 3.97 -1.86 20.60
C ARG A 146 4.93 -1.42 19.48
N LEU A 147 4.43 -0.77 18.43
CA LEU A 147 5.25 -0.27 17.32
C LEU A 147 5.81 1.13 17.55
N LEU A 148 5.21 1.91 18.46
CA LEU A 148 5.66 3.25 18.79
C LEU A 148 6.88 3.25 19.73
N PRO A 149 7.75 4.27 19.60
CA PRO A 149 8.83 4.49 20.55
C PRO A 149 8.31 4.56 22.00
N LYS A 150 9.13 4.11 22.95
CA LYS A 150 8.84 4.10 24.39
C LYS A 150 8.22 5.41 24.89
N ARG A 151 8.69 6.58 24.42
CA ARG A 151 8.19 7.91 24.80
C ARG A 151 6.73 8.19 24.40
N LEU A 152 6.19 7.46 23.43
CA LEU A 152 4.78 7.56 23.00
C LEU A 152 3.93 6.35 23.41
N ARG A 153 4.54 5.28 23.91
CA ARG A 153 3.87 4.00 24.12
C ARG A 153 2.75 4.05 25.17
N THR A 154 2.90 4.89 26.18
CA THR A 154 1.91 5.02 27.27
C THR A 154 0.76 5.95 26.92
N ALA A 155 0.82 6.63 25.76
CA ALA A 155 -0.25 7.53 25.34
C ALA A 155 -1.52 6.73 25.00
N ARG A 156 -2.67 7.20 25.49
CA ARG A 156 -3.96 6.64 25.11
C ARG A 156 -4.23 6.94 23.64
N LEU A 157 -4.44 5.92 22.82
CA LEU A 157 -4.79 6.10 21.41
C LEU A 157 -6.25 6.57 21.27
N THR A 158 -6.45 7.69 20.59
CA THR A 158 -7.78 8.20 20.23
C THR A 158 -7.86 8.48 18.74
N PHE A 159 -9.07 8.44 18.18
CA PHE A 159 -9.27 8.61 16.74
C PHE A 159 -10.38 9.62 16.45
N GLU A 160 -10.14 10.49 15.47
CA GLU A 160 -11.14 11.41 14.96
C GLU A 160 -11.30 11.29 13.44
N PRO A 161 -12.53 11.42 12.92
CA PRO A 161 -12.78 11.34 11.49
C PRO A 161 -12.18 12.55 10.75
N MET A 162 -11.59 12.31 9.57
CA MET A 162 -11.14 13.37 8.68
C MET A 162 -11.47 13.05 7.21
N ARG A 163 -12.22 13.96 6.59
CA ARG A 163 -12.84 13.79 5.27
C ARG A 163 -12.40 14.82 4.24
N GLY A 164 -12.63 14.46 2.97
CA GLY A 164 -12.26 15.21 1.78
C GLY A 164 -11.29 14.45 0.87
N ASN A 165 -10.74 15.12 -0.13
CA ASN A 165 -9.64 14.56 -0.92
C ASN A 165 -8.32 14.56 -0.13
N ILE A 166 -7.32 13.77 -0.57
CA ILE A 166 -6.05 13.61 0.15
C ILE A 166 -5.38 14.96 0.45
N GLN A 167 -5.29 15.85 -0.55
CA GLN A 167 -4.74 17.21 -0.39
C GLN A 167 -5.42 18.00 0.74
N THR A 168 -6.75 17.97 0.79
CA THR A 168 -7.56 18.72 1.75
C THR A 168 -7.41 18.12 3.15
N ARG A 169 -7.35 16.78 3.25
CA ARG A 169 -7.12 16.10 4.53
C ARG A 169 -5.73 16.40 5.08
N LEU A 170 -4.70 16.38 4.23
CA LEU A 170 -3.34 16.70 4.67
C LEU A 170 -3.24 18.16 5.18
N ARG A 171 -3.87 19.12 4.52
CA ARG A 171 -3.97 20.50 5.03
C ARG A 171 -4.70 20.60 6.36
N LYS A 172 -5.88 19.99 6.45
CA LYS A 172 -6.65 19.93 7.71
C LYS A 172 -5.84 19.32 8.83
N PHE A 173 -5.11 18.23 8.56
CA PHE A 173 -4.22 17.60 9.53
C PHE A 173 -3.13 18.54 10.05
N MET A 174 -2.45 19.28 9.18
CA MET A 174 -1.43 20.23 9.61
C MET A 174 -1.99 21.35 10.48
N GLN A 175 -3.22 21.81 10.17
CA GLN A 175 -3.90 22.88 10.90
C GLN A 175 -4.58 22.42 12.20
N ALA A 176 -4.90 21.14 12.34
CA ALA A 176 -5.63 20.62 13.49
C ALA A 176 -4.72 20.34 14.69
N ASP A 177 -5.27 20.33 15.90
CA ASP A 177 -4.50 20.13 17.14
C ASP A 177 -4.06 18.67 17.37
N GLY A 178 -4.62 17.72 16.61
CA GLY A 178 -4.25 16.31 16.69
C GLY A 178 -2.83 15.99 16.19
N HIS A 179 -2.37 14.78 16.50
CA HIS A 179 -0.96 14.41 16.42
C HIS A 179 -0.64 13.59 15.17
N GLY A 180 -1.57 12.75 14.70
CA GLY A 180 -1.32 11.80 13.62
C GLY A 180 -2.36 11.79 12.52
N PHE A 181 -1.98 11.30 11.33
CA PHE A 181 -2.88 11.08 10.21
C PHE A 181 -2.49 9.81 9.45
N VAL A 182 -3.48 9.00 9.05
CA VAL A 182 -3.23 7.73 8.36
C VAL A 182 -3.82 7.74 6.96
N LEU A 183 -3.00 7.40 5.97
CA LEU A 183 -3.38 7.33 4.56
C LEU A 183 -2.81 6.09 3.87
N ALA A 184 -3.30 5.79 2.66
CA ALA A 184 -2.76 4.66 1.89
C ALA A 184 -1.44 5.08 1.25
N LYS A 185 -0.41 4.22 1.31
CA LYS A 185 0.88 4.48 0.70
C LYS A 185 0.76 4.72 -0.82
N ALA A 186 0.01 3.86 -1.52
CA ALA A 186 -0.28 4.04 -2.94
C ALA A 186 -0.84 5.42 -3.30
N ALA A 187 -1.66 6.04 -2.44
CA ALA A 187 -2.20 7.36 -2.70
C ALA A 187 -1.10 8.44 -2.60
N LEU A 188 -0.22 8.31 -1.62
CA LEU A 188 0.91 9.21 -1.43
C LEU A 188 1.91 9.07 -2.58
N ASP A 189 2.30 7.84 -2.91
CA ASP A 189 3.24 7.53 -3.99
C ASP A 189 2.76 8.09 -5.31
N ARG A 190 1.49 7.87 -5.68
CA ARG A 190 0.91 8.40 -6.93
C ARG A 190 0.95 9.93 -7.00
N LEU A 191 0.70 10.63 -5.90
CA LEU A 191 0.73 12.10 -5.88
C LEU A 191 2.16 12.66 -5.84
N LEU A 192 3.14 11.87 -5.39
CA LEU A 192 4.56 12.23 -5.35
C LEU A 192 5.31 11.83 -6.63
N ALA A 193 4.88 10.77 -7.29
CA ALA A 193 5.49 10.21 -8.49
C ALA A 193 5.61 11.28 -9.57
N PRO A 194 6.75 11.40 -10.27
CA PRO A 194 7.02 12.44 -11.25
C PRO A 194 5.88 12.56 -12.27
N LEU A 195 5.68 13.79 -12.78
CA LEU A 195 4.67 14.01 -13.82
C LEU A 195 5.05 13.17 -15.04
N PHE A 196 4.04 12.66 -15.75
CA PHE A 196 4.22 12.07 -17.07
C PHE A 196 5.14 12.99 -17.89
N PRO A 197 6.07 12.43 -18.68
CA PRO A 197 7.10 13.22 -19.34
C PRO A 197 6.47 14.41 -20.05
N GLU A 198 7.14 15.56 -20.11
CA GLU A 198 6.61 16.77 -20.78
C GLU A 198 6.22 16.50 -22.26
N SER A 199 6.70 15.38 -22.82
CA SER A 199 6.36 14.83 -24.14
C SER A 199 5.08 13.96 -24.20
N SER A 200 4.42 13.69 -23.06
CA SER A 200 3.14 12.98 -23.05
C SER A 200 2.07 13.93 -23.57
N ASN A 201 1.56 13.66 -24.77
CA ASN A 201 0.58 14.46 -25.50
C ASN A 201 -0.78 14.53 -24.78
N HIS A 202 -0.84 15.19 -23.63
CA HIS A 202 -2.07 15.56 -22.94
C HIS A 202 -2.21 17.10 -22.93
N PRO A 203 -2.73 17.72 -24.00
CA PRO A 203 -3.08 19.14 -24.00
C PRO A 203 -3.98 19.51 -22.81
N GLU A 204 -4.90 18.61 -22.43
CA GLU A 204 -5.80 18.74 -21.28
C GLU A 204 -5.09 18.55 -19.91
N ALA A 205 -3.91 17.90 -19.87
CA ALA A 205 -3.09 17.81 -18.65
C ALA A 205 -2.11 18.99 -18.50
N MET A 206 -1.95 19.85 -19.50
CA MET A 206 -0.99 20.95 -19.44
C MET A 206 -1.40 22.01 -18.41
N SER A 207 -2.71 22.30 -18.28
CA SER A 207 -3.26 23.09 -17.16
C SER A 207 -3.20 22.35 -15.82
N SER A 208 -3.23 21.02 -15.86
CA SER A 208 -3.12 20.14 -14.69
C SER A 208 -1.69 20.05 -14.15
N TYR A 209 -0.68 20.30 -14.98
CA TYR A 209 0.73 20.10 -14.64
C TYR A 209 1.20 21.05 -13.53
N SER A 210 0.83 22.33 -13.62
CA SER A 210 1.15 23.33 -12.58
C SER A 210 0.46 23.01 -11.25
N GLU A 211 -0.77 22.50 -11.30
CA GLU A 211 -1.53 22.04 -10.14
C GLU A 211 -0.83 20.85 -9.47
N PHE A 212 -0.44 19.82 -10.21
CA PHE A 212 0.27 18.66 -9.66
C PHE A 212 1.66 19.02 -9.14
N ARG A 213 2.38 19.92 -9.80
CA ARG A 213 3.68 20.41 -9.32
C ARG A 213 3.53 21.10 -7.97
N SER A 214 2.56 22.00 -7.84
CA SER A 214 2.24 22.69 -6.59
C SER A 214 1.81 21.71 -5.49
N LEU A 215 0.92 20.78 -5.82
CA LEU A 215 0.45 19.74 -4.90
C LEU A 215 1.59 18.85 -4.40
N ARG A 216 2.51 18.42 -5.29
CA ARG A 216 3.68 17.64 -4.90
C ARG A 216 4.58 18.42 -3.94
N ALA A 217 4.83 19.70 -4.23
CA ALA A 217 5.63 20.56 -3.36
C ALA A 217 5.01 20.70 -1.96
N GLU A 218 3.68 20.89 -1.91
CA GLU A 218 2.90 20.95 -0.68
C GLU A 218 3.00 19.64 0.11
N ILE A 219 2.74 18.49 -0.52
CA ILE A 219 2.85 17.17 0.12
C ILE A 219 4.27 16.95 0.66
N ARG A 220 5.31 17.32 -0.09
CA ARG A 220 6.71 17.23 0.37
C ARG A 220 6.98 18.10 1.59
N ALA A 221 6.43 19.32 1.64
CA ALA A 221 6.57 20.18 2.81
C ALA A 221 5.92 19.55 4.04
N ILE A 222 4.69 19.03 3.90
CA ILE A 222 3.99 18.33 4.97
C ILE A 222 4.81 17.14 5.47
N LEU A 223 5.34 16.31 4.58
CA LEU A 223 6.15 15.15 4.97
C LEU A 223 7.45 15.52 5.69
N ARG A 224 8.02 16.71 5.48
CA ARG A 224 9.20 17.18 6.23
C ARG A 224 8.87 17.56 7.67
N GLU A 225 7.65 18.00 7.93
CA GLU A 225 7.17 18.39 9.26
C GLU A 225 6.66 17.20 10.09
N ASN A 226 6.59 16.02 9.48
CA ASN A 226 6.08 14.81 10.10
C ASN A 226 7.14 13.71 10.08
N GLU A 227 7.11 12.85 11.08
CA GLU A 227 7.66 11.50 10.96
C GLU A 227 6.64 10.58 10.30
N PHE A 228 7.13 9.55 9.63
CA PHE A 228 6.27 8.57 8.98
C PHE A 228 6.61 7.14 9.37
N MET A 229 5.60 6.28 9.30
CA MET A 229 5.69 4.86 9.57
C MET A 229 4.84 4.09 8.56
N CYS A 230 5.47 3.28 7.72
CA CYS A 230 4.78 2.33 6.85
C CYS A 230 4.39 1.11 7.69
N LEU A 231 3.09 0.93 7.89
CA LEU A 231 2.57 -0.09 8.79
C LEU A 231 2.68 -1.49 8.17
N PRO A 232 3.09 -2.51 8.95
CA PRO A 232 3.20 -3.88 8.48
C PRO A 232 1.84 -4.45 8.04
N LEU A 233 1.80 -5.16 6.91
CA LEU A 233 0.60 -5.76 6.33
C LEU A 233 0.12 -6.99 7.11
N THR A 234 1.02 -7.69 7.79
CA THR A 234 0.66 -8.86 8.60
C THR A 234 -0.17 -8.48 9.83
N GLU A 235 0.01 -7.26 10.32
CA GLU A 235 -0.59 -6.74 11.56
C GLU A 235 -1.64 -5.65 11.29
N ASN A 236 -1.43 -4.85 10.24
CA ASN A 236 -2.40 -3.88 9.71
C ASN A 236 -2.67 -4.19 8.24
N PRO A 237 -3.38 -5.28 7.93
CA PRO A 237 -3.75 -5.59 6.56
C PRO A 237 -4.57 -4.46 5.96
N CYS A 238 -4.33 -4.22 4.68
CA CYS A 238 -4.94 -3.13 3.96
C CYS A 238 -6.44 -3.35 3.72
N ALA A 239 -7.13 -2.31 3.24
CA ALA A 239 -8.46 -2.55 2.67
C ALA A 239 -8.31 -3.46 1.43
N PRO A 240 -9.22 -4.42 1.21
CA PRO A 240 -9.20 -5.23 -0.01
C PRO A 240 -9.07 -4.37 -1.26
N ALA A 241 -8.23 -4.80 -2.19
CA ALA A 241 -7.91 -4.10 -3.43
C ALA A 241 -7.18 -2.75 -3.27
N GLN A 242 -6.71 -2.38 -2.06
CA GLN A 242 -5.90 -1.18 -1.89
C GLN A 242 -4.65 -1.25 -2.77
N GLY A 243 -4.32 -0.15 -3.44
CA GLY A 243 -3.19 -0.08 -4.37
C GLY A 243 -3.50 -0.55 -5.78
N ALA A 244 -4.59 -1.30 -6.03
CA ALA A 244 -5.00 -1.69 -7.37
C ALA A 244 -5.80 -0.57 -8.06
N LEU A 245 -5.69 -0.51 -9.39
CA LEU A 245 -6.58 0.27 -10.25
C LEU A 245 -7.47 -0.68 -11.02
N ALA A 246 -8.70 -0.23 -11.24
CA ALA A 246 -9.67 -0.94 -12.05
C ALA A 246 -10.17 -0.03 -13.17
N VAL A 247 -10.49 -0.64 -14.29
CA VAL A 247 -11.33 -0.01 -15.31
C VAL A 247 -12.69 -0.67 -15.37
N GLU A 248 -13.72 0.13 -15.61
CA GLU A 248 -15.08 -0.32 -15.85
C GLU A 248 -15.50 0.06 -17.28
N PHE A 249 -16.13 -0.86 -18.01
CA PHE A 249 -16.63 -0.63 -19.37
C PHE A 249 -17.90 -1.44 -19.63
N ARG A 250 -18.63 -1.11 -20.70
CA ARG A 250 -19.85 -1.85 -21.10
C ARG A 250 -19.49 -3.25 -21.58
N LYS A 251 -20.21 -4.28 -21.13
CA LYS A 251 -19.97 -5.69 -21.54
C LYS A 251 -20.11 -5.92 -23.04
N THR A 252 -20.99 -5.15 -23.69
CA THR A 252 -21.29 -5.24 -25.12
C THR A 252 -20.24 -4.56 -26.00
N ASP A 253 -19.28 -3.83 -25.42
CA ASP A 253 -18.29 -3.07 -26.16
C ASP A 253 -17.02 -3.89 -26.42
N GLU A 254 -17.09 -4.77 -27.43
CA GLU A 254 -15.99 -5.67 -27.80
C GLU A 254 -14.71 -4.92 -28.23
N GLY A 255 -14.85 -3.70 -28.76
CA GLY A 255 -13.71 -2.86 -29.11
C GLY A 255 -12.96 -2.38 -27.86
N ILE A 256 -13.68 -1.93 -26.84
CA ILE A 256 -13.10 -1.54 -25.56
C ILE A 256 -12.57 -2.75 -24.80
N ARG A 257 -13.26 -3.89 -24.81
CA ARG A 257 -12.77 -5.15 -24.24
C ARG A 257 -11.38 -5.49 -24.79
N ALA A 258 -11.24 -5.53 -26.12
CA ALA A 258 -9.98 -5.82 -26.79
C ALA A 258 -8.87 -4.79 -26.48
N LEU A 259 -9.23 -3.53 -26.23
CA LEU A 259 -8.29 -2.50 -25.80
C LEU A 259 -7.78 -2.75 -24.37
N VAL A 260 -8.71 -3.07 -23.45
CA VAL A 260 -8.45 -3.23 -22.03
C VAL A 260 -7.60 -4.48 -21.75
N GLU A 261 -7.79 -5.56 -22.51
CA GLU A 261 -6.97 -6.79 -22.41
C GLU A 261 -5.46 -6.53 -22.43
N TRP A 262 -5.01 -5.47 -23.14
CA TRP A 262 -3.59 -5.12 -23.22
C TRP A 262 -3.00 -4.49 -21.96
N ILE A 263 -3.83 -3.87 -21.15
CA ILE A 263 -3.43 -3.17 -19.91
C ILE A 263 -3.88 -3.91 -18.65
N GLN A 264 -4.66 -4.98 -18.82
CA GLN A 264 -5.11 -5.85 -17.75
C GLN A 264 -3.92 -6.51 -17.05
N ASN A 265 -4.06 -6.70 -15.74
CA ASN A 265 -3.10 -7.43 -14.94
C ASN A 265 -3.81 -8.59 -14.22
N ALA A 266 -3.66 -9.80 -14.76
CA ALA A 266 -4.32 -11.00 -14.24
C ALA A 266 -3.84 -11.39 -12.84
N THR A 267 -2.56 -11.20 -12.51
CA THR A 267 -2.02 -11.47 -11.17
C THR A 267 -2.64 -10.54 -10.13
N VAL A 268 -2.75 -9.26 -10.46
CA VAL A 268 -3.40 -8.26 -9.61
C VAL A 268 -4.88 -8.58 -9.48
N GLU A 269 -5.55 -8.91 -10.58
CA GLU A 269 -6.97 -9.30 -10.57
C GLU A 269 -7.21 -10.48 -9.64
N HIS A 270 -6.44 -11.57 -9.78
CA HIS A 270 -6.54 -12.73 -8.91
C HIS A 270 -6.35 -12.35 -7.44
N SER A 271 -5.30 -11.58 -7.11
CA SER A 271 -5.04 -11.13 -5.75
C SER A 271 -6.18 -10.27 -5.18
N VAL A 272 -6.73 -9.37 -5.99
CA VAL A 272 -7.83 -8.49 -5.60
C VAL A 272 -9.11 -9.29 -5.36
N GLN A 273 -9.43 -10.22 -6.26
CA GLN A 273 -10.61 -11.07 -6.12
C GLN A 273 -10.49 -11.96 -4.88
N THR A 274 -9.33 -12.56 -4.61
CA THR A 274 -9.10 -13.34 -3.38
C THR A 274 -9.35 -12.50 -2.12
N GLU A 275 -8.80 -11.28 -2.04
CA GLU A 275 -9.02 -10.38 -0.90
C GLU A 275 -10.49 -9.99 -0.73
N ARG A 276 -11.17 -9.71 -1.84
CA ARG A 276 -12.57 -9.29 -1.86
C ARG A 276 -13.49 -10.46 -1.49
N SER A 277 -13.27 -11.66 -2.03
CA SER A 277 -14.03 -12.86 -1.69
C SER A 277 -13.97 -13.18 -0.20
N VAL A 278 -12.81 -12.99 0.44
CA VAL A 278 -12.68 -13.14 1.90
C VAL A 278 -13.49 -12.08 2.63
N LEU A 279 -13.44 -10.81 2.21
CA LEU A 279 -14.27 -9.76 2.83
C LEU A 279 -15.77 -10.01 2.66
N ALA A 280 -16.21 -10.56 1.52
CA ALA A 280 -17.61 -10.90 1.25
C ALA A 280 -18.17 -11.92 2.26
N GLN A 281 -17.34 -12.82 2.79
CA GLN A 281 -17.76 -13.79 3.81
C GLN A 281 -18.24 -13.12 5.10
N TYR A 282 -17.83 -11.86 5.34
CA TYR A 282 -18.16 -11.08 6.53
C TYR A 282 -19.12 -9.91 6.24
N GLY A 283 -19.82 -9.92 5.09
CA GLY A 283 -20.81 -8.89 4.74
C GLY A 283 -20.32 -7.84 3.74
N GLY A 284 -19.01 -7.74 3.47
CA GLY A 284 -18.47 -6.82 2.47
C GLY A 284 -18.52 -5.33 2.87
N GLY A 285 -17.99 -4.47 2.01
CA GLY A 285 -18.15 -3.01 2.11
C GLY A 285 -17.03 -2.26 2.85
N CYS A 286 -16.96 -0.96 2.61
CA CYS A 286 -15.89 -0.09 3.12
C CYS A 286 -16.06 0.31 4.60
N HIS A 287 -17.20 0.00 5.21
CA HIS A 287 -17.51 0.27 6.62
C HIS A 287 -16.94 -0.80 7.57
N GLN A 288 -16.57 -1.97 7.04
CA GLN A 288 -16.05 -3.09 7.83
C GLN A 288 -14.76 -2.71 8.57
N LYS A 289 -14.59 -3.27 9.78
CA LYS A 289 -13.34 -3.14 10.56
C LYS A 289 -12.31 -4.20 10.15
N ILE A 290 -12.39 -4.71 8.92
CA ILE A 290 -11.64 -5.86 8.43
C ILE A 290 -10.66 -5.41 7.36
N GLY A 291 -9.39 -5.79 7.53
CA GLY A 291 -8.38 -5.72 6.49
C GLY A 291 -8.08 -7.10 5.95
N VAL A 292 -7.84 -7.20 4.64
CA VAL A 292 -7.44 -8.43 3.97
C VAL A 292 -6.34 -8.10 2.98
N VAL A 293 -5.30 -8.91 2.96
CA VAL A 293 -4.21 -8.83 1.99
C VAL A 293 -3.82 -10.23 1.52
N HIS A 294 -3.61 -10.36 0.22
CA HIS A 294 -3.16 -11.60 -0.41
C HIS A 294 -1.77 -11.41 -1.02
N PHE A 295 -0.78 -12.20 -0.63
CA PHE A 295 0.56 -12.21 -1.20
C PHE A 295 0.72 -13.38 -2.17
N ALA A 296 1.19 -13.11 -3.39
CA ALA A 296 1.86 -14.13 -4.18
C ALA A 296 3.32 -14.18 -3.73
N VAL A 297 3.78 -15.33 -3.21
CA VAL A 297 5.12 -15.56 -2.67
C VAL A 297 5.87 -16.50 -3.61
N GLY A 298 6.34 -15.97 -4.73
CA GLY A 298 6.95 -16.77 -5.80
C GLY A 298 5.91 -17.51 -6.65
N HIS A 299 6.37 -18.49 -7.44
CA HIS A 299 5.51 -19.21 -8.40
C HIS A 299 4.45 -20.10 -7.72
N ASP A 300 4.81 -20.75 -6.60
CA ASP A 300 3.99 -21.83 -6.04
C ASP A 300 3.51 -21.58 -4.62
N ARG A 301 3.62 -20.35 -4.09
CA ARG A 301 3.16 -20.07 -2.73
C ARG A 301 2.31 -18.83 -2.68
N GLN A 302 1.26 -18.89 -1.89
CA GLN A 302 0.37 -17.78 -1.63
C GLN A 302 0.20 -17.63 -0.13
N ALA A 303 0.07 -16.39 0.34
CA ALA A 303 -0.26 -16.11 1.72
C ALA A 303 -1.45 -15.17 1.80
N LEU A 304 -2.36 -15.40 2.74
CA LEU A 304 -3.49 -14.54 3.02
C LEU A 304 -3.43 -14.11 4.48
N VAL A 305 -3.59 -12.82 4.71
CA VAL A 305 -3.76 -12.27 6.06
C VAL A 305 -5.07 -11.51 6.11
N ALA A 306 -5.94 -11.89 7.04
CA ALA A 306 -7.10 -11.10 7.44
C ALA A 306 -7.03 -10.80 8.93
N ARG A 307 -7.27 -9.52 9.28
CA ARG A 307 -7.32 -9.02 10.66
C ARG A 307 -8.44 -8.02 10.79
N GLY A 308 -9.18 -8.07 11.90
CA GLY A 308 -10.23 -7.10 12.13
C GLY A 308 -11.30 -7.58 13.08
N MET A 309 -12.47 -6.94 12.98
CA MET A 309 -13.68 -7.36 13.68
C MET A 309 -14.87 -7.26 12.74
N SER A 310 -15.69 -8.30 12.69
CA SER A 310 -16.96 -8.26 11.93
C SER A 310 -18.00 -7.41 12.64
N ASP A 311 -19.09 -7.08 11.96
CA ASP A 311 -20.22 -6.36 12.57
C ASP A 311 -20.94 -7.18 13.64
N ALA A 312 -20.83 -8.51 13.58
CA ALA A 312 -21.29 -9.42 14.64
C ALA A 312 -20.38 -9.42 15.89
N GLY A 313 -19.27 -8.67 15.87
CA GLY A 313 -18.30 -8.60 16.96
C GLY A 313 -17.27 -9.74 16.96
N GLU A 314 -17.24 -10.57 15.92
CA GLU A 314 -16.25 -11.64 15.79
C GLU A 314 -14.87 -11.04 15.50
N VAL A 315 -13.88 -11.37 16.34
CA VAL A 315 -12.49 -10.98 16.12
C VAL A 315 -11.85 -11.93 15.11
N ILE A 316 -11.28 -11.35 14.04
CA ILE A 316 -10.68 -12.10 12.94
C ILE A 316 -9.16 -12.04 13.08
N GLU A 317 -8.54 -13.20 13.25
CA GLU A 317 -7.08 -13.42 13.32
C GLU A 317 -6.67 -14.56 12.39
N ARG A 318 -6.72 -14.32 11.07
CA ARG A 318 -6.51 -15.36 10.06
C ARG A 318 -5.23 -15.16 9.29
N THR A 319 -4.30 -16.10 9.38
CA THR A 319 -3.13 -16.19 8.50
C THR A 319 -3.11 -17.55 7.84
N GLU A 320 -3.08 -17.58 6.52
CA GLU A 320 -3.00 -18.80 5.73
C GLU A 320 -1.81 -18.73 4.80
N ILE A 321 -1.11 -19.85 4.66
CA ILE A 321 -0.03 -20.03 3.69
C ILE A 321 -0.37 -21.29 2.92
N GLN A 322 -0.54 -21.17 1.61
CA GLN A 322 -0.84 -22.28 0.71
C GLN A 322 0.36 -22.52 -0.22
N LEU A 323 0.66 -23.80 -0.44
CA LEU A 323 1.61 -24.28 -1.44
C LEU A 323 0.79 -24.83 -2.61
N HIS A 324 1.05 -24.39 -3.83
CA HIS A 324 0.48 -24.99 -5.04
C HIS A 324 1.11 -26.36 -5.28
N ALA A 325 0.27 -27.37 -5.50
CA ALA A 325 0.68 -28.78 -5.63
C ALA A 325 1.36 -29.12 -6.97
N ASP A 326 1.42 -28.18 -7.93
CA ASP A 326 1.96 -28.44 -9.28
C ASP A 326 3.48 -28.38 -9.37
N ALA A 327 4.18 -28.24 -8.25
CA ALA A 327 5.60 -28.58 -8.14
C ALA A 327 5.78 -30.11 -8.05
N GLN A 328 5.31 -30.86 -9.07
CA GLN A 328 6.03 -32.09 -9.42
C GLN A 328 7.37 -31.63 -9.98
N SER A 329 8.39 -31.67 -9.13
CA SER A 329 9.78 -31.60 -9.56
C SER A 329 9.97 -32.64 -10.66
N LYS A 330 10.12 -32.18 -11.91
CA LYS A 330 10.95 -32.89 -12.88
C LYS A 330 12.39 -32.62 -12.52
N ASP A 331 12.80 -33.12 -11.36
CA ASP A 331 14.17 -33.39 -10.94
C ASP A 331 14.06 -34.24 -9.66
N GLY A 332 14.87 -35.29 -9.62
CA GLY A 332 14.62 -36.53 -8.89
C GLY A 332 14.46 -36.41 -7.37
N GLU A 333 13.79 -37.43 -6.83
CA GLU A 333 13.77 -37.91 -5.45
C GLU A 333 14.45 -37.00 -4.41
N ALA A 334 13.66 -36.17 -3.74
CA ALA A 334 13.96 -35.75 -2.37
C ALA A 334 12.88 -36.33 -1.46
N ASP A 335 13.33 -37.21 -0.58
CA ASP A 335 12.58 -38.12 0.26
C ASP A 335 11.61 -37.37 1.21
N ALA A 336 10.34 -37.78 1.22
CA ALA A 336 9.23 -37.13 1.92
C ALA A 336 9.17 -37.51 3.42
N SER A 337 10.32 -37.59 4.11
CA SER A 337 10.40 -38.06 5.50
C SER A 337 10.96 -37.06 6.53
N GLU A 338 11.40 -35.87 6.13
CA GLU A 338 11.92 -34.85 7.06
C GLU A 338 10.92 -33.72 7.35
N ILE A 339 9.76 -34.07 7.92
CA ILE A 339 9.02 -33.16 8.79
C ILE A 339 8.84 -33.87 10.13
N ARG A 340 9.84 -33.75 11.00
CA ARG A 340 9.71 -34.07 12.42
C ARG A 340 10.13 -32.88 13.27
N SER A 341 9.14 -32.33 13.96
CA SER A 341 9.19 -31.80 15.34
C SER A 341 10.60 -31.58 15.91
N MET A 342 11.04 -30.33 16.01
CA MET A 342 12.16 -29.96 16.88
C MET A 342 11.63 -29.50 18.23
N GLU A 343 11.43 -30.46 19.14
CA GLU A 343 11.56 -30.24 20.58
C GLU A 343 13.04 -30.44 20.99
N SER A 344 13.51 -29.53 21.86
CA SER A 344 14.70 -29.56 22.74
C SER A 344 15.92 -30.45 22.39
N GLY A 345 17.09 -29.82 22.21
CA GLY A 345 18.37 -30.48 22.54
C GLY A 345 19.66 -29.84 22.01
N ALA A 346 20.50 -29.37 22.96
CA ALA A 346 21.95 -29.12 22.95
C ALA A 346 22.43 -27.64 22.96
N PRO A 347 23.33 -27.24 23.90
CA PRO A 347 23.88 -25.89 23.94
C PRO A 347 24.91 -25.72 22.83
N VAL A 348 24.55 -24.95 21.80
CA VAL A 348 25.48 -24.54 20.75
C VAL A 348 26.28 -23.34 21.26
N GLU A 349 27.61 -23.48 21.25
CA GLU A 349 28.53 -22.39 21.61
C GLU A 349 28.32 -21.18 20.68
N ARG A 350 27.92 -20.05 21.27
CA ARG A 350 27.75 -18.77 20.56
C ARG A 350 29.12 -18.17 20.30
N LYS A 351 29.50 -17.98 19.04
CA LYS A 351 30.62 -17.11 18.66
C LYS A 351 30.07 -15.75 18.20
N THR A 352 30.40 -14.71 18.94
CA THR A 352 30.18 -13.32 18.56
C THR A 352 31.08 -12.97 17.37
N ALA A 353 30.48 -12.56 16.25
CA ALA A 353 31.24 -11.89 15.19
C ALA A 353 31.55 -10.45 15.64
N PRO A 354 32.76 -9.92 15.39
CA PRO A 354 33.11 -8.57 15.79
C PRO A 354 32.25 -7.54 15.03
N ALA A 355 31.74 -6.55 15.75
CA ALA A 355 31.05 -5.40 15.17
C ALA A 355 31.98 -4.73 14.15
N LYS A 356 31.61 -4.76 12.86
CA LYS A 356 32.35 -4.00 11.85
C LYS A 356 32.12 -2.52 12.11
N SER A 357 33.20 -1.78 12.37
CA SER A 357 33.17 -0.32 12.44
C SER A 357 32.70 0.26 11.11
N PHE A 358 31.83 1.27 11.20
CA PHE A 358 31.38 2.05 10.04
C PHE A 358 32.60 2.66 9.32
N ALA A 359 32.66 2.48 8.01
CA ALA A 359 33.39 3.42 7.16
C ALA A 359 32.45 4.62 6.96
N ASP A 360 32.97 5.84 7.13
CA ASP A 360 32.20 7.10 7.19
C ASP A 360 31.33 7.40 5.95
N ASP A 361 31.44 6.62 4.87
CA ASP A 361 30.78 6.84 3.59
C ASP A 361 29.76 5.75 3.17
N ALA A 362 29.34 4.85 4.08
CA ALA A 362 28.36 3.81 3.72
C ALA A 362 26.90 4.32 3.70
N GLU A 363 26.37 4.57 2.49
CA GLU A 363 24.99 5.03 2.19
C GLU A 363 23.86 4.11 2.72
N ALA A 364 24.16 2.87 3.11
CA ALA A 364 23.25 1.98 3.84
C ALA A 364 24.03 0.98 4.72
N GLY A 365 23.70 0.92 6.00
CA GLY A 365 24.26 -0.07 6.95
C GLY A 365 23.29 -1.23 7.21
N LEU A 366 23.82 -2.39 7.58
CA LEU A 366 23.11 -3.55 8.14
C LEU A 366 23.58 -3.70 9.60
N LEU A 367 22.66 -3.67 10.57
CA LEU A 367 22.98 -3.87 12.00
C LEU A 367 22.35 -5.16 12.52
N GLU A 368 23.14 -6.00 13.19
CA GLU A 368 22.66 -7.19 13.90
C GLU A 368 22.08 -6.85 15.27
N ASN A 369 21.05 -7.60 15.69
CA ASN A 369 20.17 -7.36 16.86
C ASN A 369 20.91 -7.00 18.17
N ASP A 370 22.08 -7.59 18.41
CA ASP A 370 22.87 -7.36 19.63
C ASP A 370 23.62 -6.01 19.63
N SER A 371 23.44 -5.19 18.59
CA SER A 371 24.14 -3.92 18.38
C SER A 371 23.29 -2.69 18.69
N ALA A 372 22.14 -2.82 19.35
CA ALA A 372 21.27 -1.67 19.63
C ALA A 372 21.99 -0.59 20.50
N GLY A 373 22.94 -1.00 21.34
CA GLY A 373 23.86 -0.09 22.03
C GLY A 373 24.84 0.64 21.10
N ALA A 374 25.23 0.03 19.97
CA ALA A 374 26.06 0.66 18.94
C ALA A 374 25.27 1.68 18.09
N LEU A 375 23.96 1.46 17.89
CA LEU A 375 23.05 2.44 17.27
C LEU A 375 22.97 3.75 18.06
N ALA A 376 22.92 3.66 19.40
CA ALA A 376 22.92 4.84 20.27
C ALA A 376 24.25 5.62 20.20
N ALA A 377 25.36 4.94 19.86
CA ALA A 377 26.69 5.54 19.78
C ALA A 377 26.96 6.31 18.47
N THR A 378 26.30 5.94 17.36
CA THR A 378 26.51 6.58 16.03
C THR A 378 25.61 7.80 15.78
N GLY A 379 24.52 7.93 16.55
CA GLY A 379 23.82 9.19 16.77
C GLY A 379 23.01 9.81 15.62
N ARG A 380 23.11 9.34 14.36
CA ARG A 380 22.32 9.89 13.24
C ARG A 380 22.01 8.86 12.15
N PHE A 381 20.73 8.52 12.00
CA PHE A 381 20.22 7.74 10.87
C PHE A 381 19.10 8.53 10.19
N ALA A 382 19.10 8.61 8.86
CA ALA A 382 18.04 9.32 8.13
C ALA A 382 16.77 8.47 7.97
N GLY A 383 16.87 7.16 8.22
CA GLY A 383 15.74 6.29 8.54
C GLY A 383 16.18 4.89 8.98
N LEU A 384 15.33 4.26 9.79
CA LEU A 384 15.49 2.90 10.29
C LEU A 384 14.42 1.97 9.69
N VAL A 385 14.87 0.85 9.14
CA VAL A 385 13.99 -0.22 8.64
C VAL A 385 14.34 -1.52 9.37
N ALA A 386 13.34 -2.13 10.02
CA ALA A 386 13.50 -3.37 10.76
C ALA A 386 13.33 -4.60 9.86
N ALA A 387 14.15 -5.63 10.06
CA ALA A 387 14.05 -6.88 9.30
C ALA A 387 12.78 -7.70 9.60
N ASP A 388 12.26 -7.59 10.80
CA ASP A 388 11.02 -8.26 11.20
C ASP A 388 10.31 -7.45 12.30
N LEU A 389 9.15 -7.94 12.68
CA LEU A 389 8.30 -7.30 13.68
C LEU A 389 8.90 -7.34 15.09
N ASP A 390 9.66 -8.39 15.43
CA ASP A 390 10.27 -8.53 16.75
C ASP A 390 11.41 -7.53 16.93
N VAL A 391 12.23 -7.35 15.88
CA VAL A 391 13.26 -6.31 15.82
C VAL A 391 12.64 -4.94 15.92
N TRP A 392 11.54 -4.70 15.20
CA TRP A 392 10.81 -3.45 15.29
C TRP A 392 10.44 -3.15 16.75
N VAL A 393 9.76 -4.08 17.41
CA VAL A 393 9.26 -3.88 18.79
C VAL A 393 10.42 -3.65 19.76
N LYS A 394 11.51 -4.42 19.65
CA LYS A 394 12.72 -4.26 20.47
C LYS A 394 13.38 -2.90 20.30
N LEU A 395 13.48 -2.40 19.07
CA LEU A 395 14.04 -1.08 18.81
C LEU A 395 13.11 0.03 19.31
N ALA A 396 11.81 -0.13 19.14
CA ALA A 396 10.82 0.81 19.66
C ALA A 396 10.84 0.87 21.20
N GLU A 397 11.09 -0.26 21.88
CA GLU A 397 11.36 -0.33 23.33
C GLU A 397 12.56 0.49 23.79
N GLN A 398 13.55 0.61 22.91
CA GLN A 398 14.74 1.44 23.10
C GLN A 398 14.53 2.87 22.60
N ASP A 399 13.28 3.27 22.39
CA ASP A 399 12.86 4.60 21.98
C ASP A 399 13.26 5.01 20.55
N PHE A 400 13.61 4.05 19.69
CA PHE A 400 13.83 4.32 18.27
C PHE A 400 12.52 4.47 17.50
N TRP A 401 12.51 5.40 16.54
CA TRP A 401 11.46 5.51 15.54
C TRP A 401 11.80 4.60 14.35
N ILE A 402 10.89 3.68 14.02
CA ILE A 402 11.06 2.74 12.91
C ILE A 402 10.13 3.14 11.78
N HIS A 403 10.68 3.32 10.58
CA HIS A 403 9.95 3.83 9.42
C HIS A 403 9.21 2.72 8.68
N ALA A 404 9.74 1.49 8.68
CA ALA A 404 9.14 0.36 8.00
C ALA A 404 9.74 -0.98 8.47
N GLY A 405 9.06 -2.07 8.11
CA GLY A 405 9.52 -3.45 8.28
C GLY A 405 9.79 -4.09 6.91
N ASN A 406 10.60 -5.15 6.88
CA ASN A 406 11.01 -5.90 5.68
C ASN A 406 9.89 -6.67 4.97
N GLU A 407 8.67 -6.67 5.49
CA GLU A 407 7.48 -7.09 4.72
C GLU A 407 7.34 -6.33 3.39
N LEU A 408 8.07 -5.21 3.27
CA LEU A 408 8.45 -4.50 2.06
C LEU A 408 8.95 -5.35 0.88
N ILE A 409 9.45 -6.56 1.12
CA ILE A 409 10.35 -7.26 0.19
C ILE A 409 9.81 -8.65 -0.13
N ILE A 410 8.57 -8.71 -0.57
CA ILE A 410 8.10 -9.81 -1.41
C ILE A 410 7.70 -9.18 -2.74
N ASP A 411 8.72 -8.71 -3.46
CA ASP A 411 8.59 -8.41 -4.88
C ASP A 411 8.48 -9.75 -5.59
N GLU A 412 7.41 -9.93 -6.38
CA GLU A 412 7.05 -11.16 -7.11
C GLU A 412 8.19 -11.71 -8.00
N LYS A 413 9.30 -10.96 -8.16
CA LYS A 413 10.42 -11.28 -9.05
C LYS A 413 11.79 -11.44 -8.41
N ARG A 414 11.98 -11.37 -7.09
CA ARG A 414 13.34 -11.45 -6.51
C ARG A 414 13.46 -12.37 -5.30
N SER A 415 14.05 -13.53 -5.57
CA SER A 415 14.61 -14.46 -4.59
C SER A 415 15.70 -13.78 -3.74
N ALA A 416 15.55 -13.83 -2.42
CA ALA A 416 16.61 -13.91 -1.40
C ALA A 416 17.90 -13.06 -1.57
N ARG A 417 17.81 -11.85 -2.11
CA ARG A 417 18.92 -10.87 -2.04
C ARG A 417 18.53 -9.75 -1.08
N PRO A 418 19.47 -9.19 -0.29
CA PRO A 418 19.21 -8.00 0.50
C PRO A 418 18.72 -6.91 -0.44
N VAL A 419 17.43 -6.62 -0.36
CA VAL A 419 16.82 -5.64 -1.24
C VAL A 419 17.20 -4.28 -0.69
N ARG A 420 17.96 -3.53 -1.49
CA ARG A 420 17.99 -2.07 -1.40
C ARG A 420 16.53 -1.62 -1.29
N VAL A 421 16.17 -1.00 -0.18
CA VAL A 421 14.90 -0.30 -0.01
C VAL A 421 14.90 0.85 -1.01
N ARG A 422 14.60 0.54 -2.28
CA ARG A 422 14.13 1.52 -3.24
C ARG A 422 12.66 1.63 -2.96
N ALA A 423 12.30 2.47 -1.99
CA ALA A 423 10.93 2.94 -1.90
C ALA A 423 10.86 4.01 -2.99
N PRO A 424 10.32 3.73 -4.20
CA PRO A 424 10.67 4.51 -5.39
C PRO A 424 10.31 6.01 -5.32
N ASP A 425 9.54 6.42 -4.30
CA ASP A 425 9.23 7.83 -4.01
C ASP A 425 9.36 8.23 -2.51
N MET A 426 9.94 7.39 -1.63
CA MET A 426 10.39 7.82 -0.29
C MET A 426 11.91 7.97 -0.16
N ASP A 427 12.64 7.62 -1.22
CA ASP A 427 14.05 7.99 -1.41
C ASP A 427 14.24 9.53 -1.30
N CYS A 428 13.21 10.34 -1.57
CA CYS A 428 13.25 11.79 -1.35
C CYS A 428 12.93 12.29 0.08
N LEU A 429 12.50 11.41 0.99
CA LEU A 429 12.23 11.74 2.41
C LEU A 429 13.29 11.20 3.35
N LEU A 430 13.82 10.03 3.04
CA LEU A 430 14.85 9.37 3.84
C LEU A 430 16.26 9.91 3.54
N GLY A 431 16.43 10.73 2.51
CA GLY A 431 17.76 11.14 2.05
C GLY A 431 18.61 9.94 1.60
N ALA A 432 19.86 10.20 1.24
CA ALA A 432 20.78 9.16 0.76
C ALA A 432 21.26 8.16 1.84
N ASN A 433 20.81 8.29 3.10
CA ASN A 433 21.37 7.58 4.26
C ASN A 433 20.32 6.69 4.97
N VAL A 434 19.82 5.65 4.30
CA VAL A 434 18.87 4.69 4.88
C VAL A 434 19.64 3.56 5.55
N THR A 435 19.43 3.33 6.85
CA THR A 435 20.04 2.19 7.55
C THR A 435 19.03 1.06 7.75
N LEU A 436 19.39 -0.12 7.25
CA LEU A 436 18.66 -1.37 7.45
C LEU A 436 19.18 -2.04 8.72
N ILE A 437 18.29 -2.58 9.55
CA ILE A 437 18.67 -3.34 10.75
C ILE A 437 18.10 -4.74 10.60
N HIS A 438 18.99 -5.75 10.60
CA HIS A 438 18.64 -7.14 10.41
C HIS A 438 18.97 -7.98 11.63
N ALA A 439 18.00 -8.66 12.23
CA ALA A 439 18.30 -9.71 13.19
C ALA A 439 18.46 -11.04 12.46
N THR A 440 19.64 -11.64 12.51
CA THR A 440 19.77 -13.07 12.24
C THR A 440 19.27 -13.82 13.47
N SER A 441 18.09 -14.42 13.39
CA SER A 441 17.75 -15.57 14.24
C SER A 441 18.53 -16.78 13.74
N GLY A 442 19.82 -16.85 14.08
CA GLY A 442 20.59 -18.09 14.10
C GLY A 442 20.60 -18.97 12.84
N GLN A 443 20.48 -18.44 11.62
CA GLN A 443 20.74 -19.22 10.40
C GLN A 443 22.09 -18.88 9.79
N THR A 444 22.92 -19.91 9.74
CA THR A 444 24.23 -19.99 9.10
C THR A 444 24.12 -19.59 7.62
N VAL A 445 24.72 -18.47 7.23
CA VAL A 445 24.96 -18.18 5.81
C VAL A 445 26.23 -18.90 5.40
N MET A 446 26.08 -19.96 4.60
CA MET A 446 27.19 -20.57 3.87
C MET A 446 27.72 -19.55 2.86
N THR A 447 28.90 -18.98 3.11
CA THR A 447 29.65 -18.25 2.08
C THR A 447 30.38 -19.26 1.22
N GLY A 448 29.80 -19.61 0.07
CA GLY A 448 30.53 -20.26 -1.00
C GLY A 448 31.39 -19.23 -1.72
N GLU A 449 32.69 -19.21 -1.45
CA GLU A 449 33.65 -18.66 -2.40
C GLU A 449 33.71 -19.60 -3.61
N GLY A 450 33.38 -19.07 -4.80
CA GLY A 450 33.69 -19.69 -6.08
C GLY A 450 32.53 -20.43 -6.76
N LEU A 451 31.81 -19.70 -7.64
CA LEU A 451 31.69 -19.97 -9.09
C LEU A 451 30.77 -18.93 -9.76
#